data_AF-A0A345STX5-F1
#
_entry.id   AF-A0A345STX5-F1
#
_cell.length_a   1.000
_cell.length_b   1.000
_cell.length_c   1.000
_cell.angle_alpha   90.00
_cell.angle_beta   90.00
_cell.angle_gamma   90.00
#
_symmetry.space_group_name_H-M   'P 1'
#
loop_
_entity.id
_entity.type
_entity.pdbx_description
1 polymer ?
#
loop_
_entity_poly.entity_id
_entity_poly.type
_entity_poly.pdbx_seq_one_letter_code
_entity_poly.pdbx_strand_id
1 'polypeptide(L)'
;MAVPLTQDLARAASNLLKSAGLHGHKYAIDAMVVATALAATDKPVTVLTSDVDDLSTLLGERLDGAGPGRAGSSAQIKVLAV
;
A
#
# COMPACT_ATOMS: atom_id res chain seq x y z
N MET A 1 -12.62 -3.26 14.56
CA MET A 1 -12.11 -1.96 15.04
C MET A 1 -11.62 -1.19 13.82
N ALA A 2 -12.07 0.04 13.62
CA ALA A 2 -11.62 0.87 12.50
C ALA A 2 -10.31 1.60 12.86
N VAL A 3 -9.45 1.81 11.86
CA VAL A 3 -8.25 2.65 12.02
C VAL A 3 -8.62 4.10 11.69
N PRO A 4 -8.41 5.07 12.60
CA PRO A 4 -8.65 6.48 12.31
C PRO A 4 -7.72 7.00 11.20
N LEU A 5 -8.27 7.75 10.25
CA LEU A 5 -7.47 8.39 9.21
C LEU A 5 -6.87 9.69 9.77
N THR A 6 -5.54 9.74 9.82
CA THR A 6 -4.79 10.88 10.35
C THR A 6 -4.19 11.73 9.23
N GLN A 7 -3.77 12.95 9.57
CA GLN A 7 -3.07 13.82 8.61
C GLN A 7 -1.75 13.20 8.13
N ASP A 8 -1.05 12.46 8.99
CA ASP A 8 0.20 11.78 8.63
C ASP A 8 -0.04 10.67 7.61
N LEU A 9 -1.12 9.90 7.77
CA LEU A 9 -1.55 8.91 6.76
C LEU A 9 -1.92 9.59 5.45
N ALA A 10 -2.64 10.72 5.50
CA ALA A 10 -2.99 11.48 4.29
C ALA A 10 -1.74 12.01 3.56
N ARG A 11 -0.71 12.44 4.30
CA ARG A 11 0.56 12.89 3.73
C ARG A 11 1.35 11.73 3.13
N ALA A 12 1.38 10.58 3.80
CA ALA A 12 1.99 9.36 3.28
C ALA A 12 1.30 8.89 1.99
N ALA A 13 -0.03 8.86 1.96
CA ALA A 13 -0.81 8.52 0.77
C ALA A 13 -0.54 9.48 -0.40
N SER A 14 -0.47 10.80 -0.13
CA SER A 14 -0.11 11.80 -1.13
C SER A 14 1.29 11.57 -1.71
N ASN A 15 2.25 11.15 -0.87
CA ASN A 15 3.60 10.83 -1.32
C ASN A 15 3.65 9.54 -2.15
N LEU A 16 2.84 8.53 -1.83
CA LEU A 16 2.71 7.30 -2.64
C LEU A 16 2.20 7.64 -4.05
N LEU A 17 1.12 8.41 -4.14
CA LEU A 17 0.55 8.87 -5.40
C LEU A 17 1.56 9.65 -6.24
N LYS A 18 2.26 10.60 -5.61
CA LYS A 18 3.30 11.41 -6.27
C LYS A 18 4.45 10.54 -6.79
N SER A 19 4.89 9.56 -6.01
CA SER A 19 6.00 8.68 -6.37
C SER A 19 5.62 7.73 -7.51
N ALA A 20 4.37 7.28 -7.55
CA ALA A 20 3.83 6.43 -8.62
C ALA A 20 3.38 7.22 -9.87
N GLY A 21 3.39 8.56 -9.83
CA GLY A 21 2.90 9.41 -10.93
C GLY A 21 1.39 9.31 -11.15
N LEU A 22 0.62 8.94 -10.11
CA LEU A 22 -0.82 8.68 -10.19
C LEU A 22 -1.66 9.87 -9.75
N HIS A 23 -2.85 10.01 -10.36
CA HIS A 23 -3.80 11.06 -10.03
C HIS A 23 -4.59 10.71 -8.77
N GLY A 24 -4.62 11.62 -7.79
CA GLY A 24 -5.24 11.35 -6.49
C GLY A 24 -6.74 11.06 -6.56
N HIS A 25 -7.51 11.67 -7.46
CA HIS A 25 -8.96 11.43 -7.51
C HIS A 25 -9.33 9.99 -7.89
N LYS A 26 -8.46 9.28 -8.62
CA LYS A 26 -8.68 7.87 -8.98
C LYS A 26 -8.17 6.91 -7.89
N TYR A 27 -7.06 7.25 -7.24
CA TYR A 27 -6.30 6.34 -6.39
C TYR A 27 -6.24 6.74 -4.90
N ALA A 28 -6.98 7.76 -4.47
CA ALA A 28 -6.87 8.30 -3.11
C ALA A 28 -7.20 7.27 -2.03
N ILE A 29 -8.25 6.47 -2.23
CA ILE A 29 -8.66 5.46 -1.25
C ILE A 29 -7.61 4.35 -1.19
N ASP A 30 -7.16 3.86 -2.34
CA ASP A 30 -6.10 2.85 -2.43
C ASP A 30 -4.80 3.31 -1.77
N ALA A 31 -4.40 4.56 -2.02
CA ALA A 31 -3.23 5.14 -1.40
C ALA A 31 -3.38 5.28 0.13
N MET A 32 -4.59 5.57 0.64
CA MET A 32 -4.87 5.58 2.07
C MET A 32 -4.84 4.19 2.70
N VAL A 33 -5.35 3.17 2.00
CA VAL A 33 -5.26 1.76 2.43
C VAL A 33 -3.80 1.32 2.51
N VAL A 34 -3.01 1.60 1.47
CA VAL A 34 -1.57 1.28 1.44
C VAL A 34 -0.81 2.04 2.53
N ALA A 35 -1.06 3.34 2.71
CA ALA A 35 -0.42 4.11 3.77
C ALA A 35 -0.74 3.57 5.17
N THR A 36 -1.99 3.15 5.39
CA THR A 36 -2.43 2.53 6.64
C THR A 36 -1.75 1.18 6.86
N ALA A 37 -1.67 0.35 5.82
CA ALA A 37 -1.01 -0.95 5.87
C ALA A 37 0.50 -0.80 6.15
N LEU A 38 1.18 0.16 5.52
CA LEU A 38 2.60 0.43 5.74
C LEU A 38 2.89 0.98 7.15
N ALA A 39 1.94 1.70 7.75
CA ALA A 39 2.08 2.24 9.09
C ALA A 39 1.87 1.18 10.19
N ALA A 40 1.29 0.02 9.87
CA ALA A 40 1.11 -1.07 10.82
C ALA A 40 2.43 -1.86 10.96
N THR A 41 3.31 -1.40 11.86
CA THR A 41 4.65 -1.95 12.06
C THR A 41 4.71 -3.26 12.83
N ASP A 42 3.63 -3.62 13.51
CA ASP A 42 3.70 -4.62 14.58
C ASP A 42 3.45 -6.05 14.09
N LYS A 43 2.89 -6.21 12.89
CA LYS A 43 2.52 -7.50 12.29
C LYS A 43 2.52 -7.43 10.76
N PRO A 44 2.77 -8.55 10.05
CA PRO A 44 2.55 -8.62 8.60
C PRO A 44 1.12 -8.23 8.22
N VAL A 45 0.96 -7.42 7.18
CA VAL A 45 -0.35 -6.96 6.70
C VAL A 45 -0.70 -7.62 5.37
N THR A 46 -1.93 -8.14 5.27
CA THR A 46 -2.52 -8.58 4.01
C THR A 46 -3.66 -7.65 3.63
N VAL A 47 -3.62 -7.12 2.41
CA VAL A 47 -4.72 -6.32 1.84
C VAL A 47 -5.53 -7.21 0.89
N LEU A 48 -6.82 -7.34 1.19
CA LEU A 48 -7.76 -8.06 0.34
C LEU A 48 -8.42 -7.06 -0.60
N THR A 49 -8.35 -7.31 -1.91
CA THR A 49 -8.93 -6.41 -2.92
C THR A 49 -9.44 -7.22 -4.11
N SER A 50 -10.53 -6.80 -4.74
CA SER A 50 -10.96 -7.34 -6.03
C SER A 50 -10.11 -6.81 -7.19
N ASP A 51 -9.43 -5.68 -6.99
CA ASP A 51 -8.57 -5.02 -7.99
C ASP A 51 -7.12 -4.97 -7.47
N VAL A 52 -6.34 -5.97 -7.86
CA VAL A 52 -4.96 -6.17 -7.41
C VAL A 52 -3.98 -5.26 -8.16
N ASP A 53 -4.32 -4.89 -9.40
CA ASP A 53 -3.41 -4.16 -10.29
C ASP A 53 -3.20 -2.71 -9.80
N ASP A 54 -4.28 -2.07 -9.33
CA ASP A 54 -4.23 -0.71 -8.80
C ASP A 54 -3.37 -0.62 -7.52
N LEU A 55 -3.50 -1.59 -6.59
CA LEU A 55 -2.64 -1.65 -5.40
C LEU A 55 -1.20 -2.01 -5.72
N SER A 56 -0.99 -2.89 -6.71
CA SER A 56 0.35 -3.27 -7.14
C SER A 56 1.12 -2.09 -7.72
N THR A 57 0.44 -1.26 -8.50
CA THR A 57 1.02 -0.02 -9.06
C THR A 57 1.45 0.95 -7.96
N LEU A 58 0.67 1.06 -6.87
CA LEU A 58 0.99 1.95 -5.75
C LEU A 58 2.11 1.45 -4.85
N LEU A 59 2.15 0.14 -4.59
CA LEU A 59 3.13 -0.47 -3.70
C LEU A 59 4.52 -0.58 -4.36
N GLY A 60 4.58 -0.83 -5.67
CA GLY A 60 5.85 -0.94 -6.41
C GLY A 60 6.79 -1.96 -5.75
N GLU A 61 8.03 -1.53 -5.44
CA GLU A 61 9.03 -2.39 -4.78
C GLU A 61 8.67 -2.80 -3.34
N ARG A 62 7.60 -2.25 -2.75
CA ARG A 62 7.10 -2.59 -1.40
C ARG A 62 6.11 -3.76 -1.41
N LEU A 63 5.79 -4.29 -2.58
CA LEU A 63 5.03 -5.54 -2.71
C LEU A 63 5.89 -6.73 -2.33
N ASP A 64 5.29 -7.68 -1.63
CA ASP A 64 5.92 -8.99 -1.48
C ASP A 64 5.83 -9.78 -2.77
N GLY A 65 6.99 -10.04 -3.35
CA GLY A 65 7.12 -10.86 -4.54
C GLY A 65 6.69 -12.30 -4.29
N ALA A 66 5.69 -12.77 -5.04
CA ALA A 66 5.57 -14.19 -5.42
C ALA A 66 6.55 -14.54 -6.57
N GLY A 67 7.77 -14.00 -6.55
CA GLY A 67 8.81 -14.18 -7.57
C GLY A 67 10.23 -14.14 -6.96
N PRO A 68 11.23 -14.82 -7.56
CA PRO A 68 12.47 -15.15 -6.87
C PRO A 68 13.40 -13.94 -6.76
N GLY A 69 13.50 -13.41 -5.55
CA GLY A 69 14.71 -12.82 -4.99
C GLY A 69 15.04 -11.36 -5.38
N ARG A 70 14.92 -10.46 -4.40
CA ARG A 70 16.06 -9.70 -3.84
C ARG A 70 15.64 -8.99 -2.56
N ALA A 71 16.46 -9.15 -1.53
CA ALA A 71 16.23 -8.68 -0.17
C ALA A 71 16.41 -7.15 -0.07
N GLY A 72 15.48 -6.49 0.62
CA GLY A 72 15.68 -5.12 1.09
C GLY A 72 14.42 -4.25 1.25
N SER A 73 13.39 -4.67 2.00
CA SER A 73 12.49 -3.71 2.67
C SER A 73 11.64 -4.40 3.74
N SER A 74 11.60 -3.82 4.94
CA SER A 74 11.02 -4.43 6.15
C SER A 74 9.49 -4.28 6.27
N ALA A 75 8.79 -3.83 5.23
CA ALA A 75 7.33 -3.77 5.20
C ALA A 75 6.82 -4.63 4.04
N GLN A 76 6.57 -5.88 4.37
CA GLN A 76 6.14 -6.92 3.45
C GLN A 76 4.59 -6.92 3.42
N ILE A 77 4.01 -6.10 2.52
CA ILE A 77 2.55 -6.09 2.30
C ILE A 77 2.24 -7.14 1.23
N LYS A 78 1.36 -8.07 1.60
CA LYS A 78 0.77 -9.03 0.66
C LYS A 78 -0.57 -8.53 0.15
N VAL A 79 -0.78 -8.57 -1.16
CA VAL A 79 -2.08 -8.30 -1.78
C VAL A 79 -2.71 -9.62 -2.22
N LEU A 80 -3.99 -9.82 -1.91
CA LEU A 80 -4.74 -11.02 -2.30
C LEU A 80 -6.06 -10.64 -2.97
N ALA A 81 -6.33 -11.29 -4.11
CA ALA A 81 -7.59 -11.20 -4.82
C ALA A 81 -8.72 -11.85 -4.00
N VAL A 82 -9.87 -11.18 -3.89
CA VAL A 82 -11.11 -11.72 -3.27
C VAL A 82 -12.30 -11.63 -4.21
#